data_AF-A0A7S1XGK7-F1
#
_entry.id   AF-A0A7S1XGK7-F1
#
_cell.length_a   1.000
_cell.length_b   1.000
_cell.length_c   1.000
_cell.angle_alpha   90.00
_cell.angle_beta   90.00
_cell.angle_gamma   90.00
#
_symmetry.space_group_name_H-M   'P 1'
#
loop_
_entity.id
_entity.type
_entity.pdbx_description
1 polymer ?
#
loop_
_entity_poly.entity_id
_entity_poly.type
_entity_poly.pdbx_seq_one_letter_code
_entity_poly.pdbx_strand_id
1 'polypeptide(L)'
;PLYVDWIHRLPNNHILPVDSSIVHHRAPSPEVQTVVHLHGAHVSSEFDGFPTECRVRTQGNNSHLYRYRNDQEGGWTLAHDHCFGITRLNVQAGLILPYRITSPDQESVLPQGEFDIPLIIKDFDFFANGYLAYPTKENEDISGHRPSVIPEYFGGVLTVNGKAWPAIDAKRAIYRF
;
A
#
# COMPACT_ATOMS: atom_id res chain seq x y z
N PRO A 1 -22.63 0.07 -7.33
CA PRO A 1 -21.38 -0.64 -6.96
C PRO A 1 -20.29 -0.34 -8.00
N LEU A 2 -19.05 -0.19 -7.53
CA LEU A 2 -17.85 -0.07 -8.36
C LEU A 2 -17.21 -1.46 -8.50
N TYR A 3 -16.73 -1.78 -9.69
CA TYR A 3 -15.93 -2.98 -9.94
C TYR A 3 -14.51 -2.54 -10.32
N VAL A 4 -13.50 -3.13 -9.66
CA VAL A 4 -12.09 -2.81 -9.90
C VAL A 4 -11.34 -4.10 -10.17
N ASP A 5 -10.72 -4.21 -11.33
CA ASP A 5 -9.81 -5.31 -11.65
C ASP A 5 -8.38 -4.94 -11.28
N TRP A 6 -7.86 -5.52 -10.20
CA TRP A 6 -6.51 -5.29 -9.72
C TRP A 6 -5.53 -6.17 -10.48
N ILE A 7 -4.79 -5.61 -11.44
CA ILE A 7 -3.91 -6.37 -12.33
C ILE A 7 -2.45 -6.29 -11.84
N HIS A 8 -1.87 -7.44 -11.53
CA HIS A 8 -0.47 -7.60 -11.18
C HIS A 8 0.43 -7.69 -12.43
N ARG A 9 1.28 -6.68 -12.62
CA ARG A 9 2.29 -6.62 -13.71
C ARG A 9 3.71 -6.31 -13.19
N LEU A 10 3.97 -6.63 -11.93
CA LEU A 10 5.25 -6.32 -11.29
C LEU A 10 6.37 -7.30 -11.73
N PRO A 11 7.65 -6.93 -11.55
CA PRO A 11 8.77 -7.85 -11.70
C PRO A 11 8.67 -9.06 -10.76
N ASN A 12 9.46 -10.11 -11.02
CA ASN A 12 9.47 -11.31 -10.17
C ASN A 12 10.34 -11.16 -8.92
N ASN A 13 11.30 -10.23 -8.94
CA ASN A 13 12.23 -9.97 -7.84
C ASN A 13 11.82 -8.69 -7.13
N HIS A 14 11.84 -8.72 -5.79
CA HIS A 14 11.45 -7.58 -4.99
C HIS A 14 12.59 -6.54 -4.92
N ILE A 15 12.26 -5.25 -4.88
CA ILE A 15 13.26 -4.16 -4.82
C ILE A 15 13.79 -3.89 -3.40
N LEU A 16 13.10 -4.42 -2.38
CA LEU A 16 13.46 -4.36 -0.96
C LEU A 16 13.78 -5.76 -0.40
N PRO A 17 14.53 -5.87 0.71
CA PRO A 17 14.99 -7.15 1.25
C PRO A 17 13.86 -8.05 1.78
N VAL A 18 13.64 -9.19 1.13
CA VAL A 18 12.62 -10.18 1.53
C VAL A 18 13.21 -11.17 2.53
N ASP A 19 12.66 -11.18 3.74
CA ASP A 19 12.98 -12.19 4.76
C ASP A 19 12.22 -13.49 4.48
N SER A 20 12.89 -14.49 3.92
CA SER A 20 12.26 -15.78 3.62
C SER A 20 11.95 -16.64 4.86
N SER A 21 12.49 -16.30 6.05
CA SER A 21 12.20 -17.04 7.28
C SER A 21 10.80 -16.79 7.85
N ILE A 22 10.10 -15.76 7.38
CA ILE A 22 8.72 -15.45 7.79
C ILE A 22 7.68 -15.71 6.70
N VAL A 23 8.11 -15.91 5.45
CA VAL A 23 7.22 -16.21 4.29
C VAL A 23 6.83 -17.70 4.27
N HIS A 24 6.84 -18.35 5.43
CA HIS A 24 6.92 -19.80 5.68
C HIS A 24 5.72 -20.66 5.28
N HIS A 25 4.81 -20.20 4.41
CA HIS A 25 3.67 -21.01 4.00
C HIS A 25 3.63 -21.47 2.54
N ARG A 26 4.52 -21.02 1.64
CA ARG A 26 4.60 -21.61 0.27
C ARG A 26 5.99 -21.53 -0.36
N ALA A 27 6.80 -22.57 -0.19
CA ALA A 27 7.94 -22.84 -1.06
C ALA A 27 7.49 -23.50 -2.38
N PRO A 28 8.07 -23.17 -3.55
CA PRO A 28 8.66 -21.88 -3.94
C PRO A 28 7.56 -20.96 -4.51
N SER A 29 7.38 -19.79 -3.89
CA SER A 29 6.55 -18.72 -4.44
C SER A 29 7.44 -17.53 -4.84
N PRO A 30 7.11 -16.80 -5.92
CA PRO A 30 7.81 -15.57 -6.30
C PRO A 30 7.95 -14.60 -5.11
N GLU A 31 9.06 -13.85 -5.09
CA GLU A 31 9.31 -12.81 -4.06
C GLU A 31 8.24 -11.73 -4.09
N VAL A 32 7.78 -11.38 -5.30
CA VAL A 32 6.77 -10.35 -5.50
C VAL A 32 5.42 -11.01 -5.67
N GLN A 33 4.56 -10.78 -4.69
CA GLN A 33 3.16 -11.18 -4.71
C GLN A 33 2.34 -10.01 -4.19
N THR A 34 1.10 -9.86 -4.65
CA THR A 34 0.26 -8.74 -4.24
C THR A 34 -1.18 -9.13 -4.04
N VAL A 35 -1.84 -8.52 -3.07
CA VAL A 35 -3.31 -8.53 -2.92
C VAL A 35 -3.70 -7.16 -2.41
N VAL A 36 -4.73 -6.56 -2.99
CA VAL A 36 -5.18 -5.22 -2.60
C VAL A 36 -6.25 -5.33 -1.53
N HIS A 37 -6.08 -4.63 -0.42
CA HIS A 37 -7.10 -4.41 0.59
C HIS A 37 -7.56 -2.95 0.52
N LEU A 38 -8.88 -2.73 0.49
CA LEU A 38 -9.46 -1.40 0.62
C LEU A 38 -9.80 -1.17 2.09
N HIS A 39 -8.92 -0.46 2.79
CA HIS A 39 -9.04 -0.22 4.21
C HIS A 39 -10.39 0.42 4.56
N GLY A 40 -11.06 -0.05 5.61
CA GLY A 40 -12.32 0.52 6.07
C GLY A 40 -13.51 0.37 5.12
N ALA A 41 -13.39 -0.39 4.02
CA ALA A 41 -14.52 -0.66 3.15
C ALA A 41 -15.51 -1.65 3.79
N HIS A 42 -16.79 -1.33 3.67
CA HIS A 42 -17.89 -2.26 3.87
C HIS A 42 -17.98 -3.16 2.63
N VAL A 43 -17.39 -4.34 2.74
CA VAL A 43 -17.24 -5.27 1.63
C VAL A 43 -17.38 -6.72 2.10
N SER A 44 -17.84 -7.61 1.21
CA SER A 44 -17.78 -9.05 1.47
C SER A 44 -16.32 -9.52 1.57
N SER A 45 -16.05 -10.52 2.41
CA SER A 45 -14.69 -11.06 2.63
C SER A 45 -13.96 -11.46 1.34
N GLU A 46 -14.69 -11.97 0.35
CA GLU A 46 -14.15 -12.38 -0.96
C GLU A 46 -13.57 -11.21 -1.80
N PHE A 47 -13.88 -9.96 -1.46
CA PHE A 47 -13.33 -8.76 -2.09
C PHE A 47 -12.58 -7.87 -1.07
N ASP A 48 -12.22 -8.42 0.08
CA ASP A 48 -11.57 -7.66 1.15
C ASP A 48 -10.04 -7.62 1.01
N GLY A 49 -9.42 -8.54 0.28
CA GLY A 49 -7.96 -8.58 0.16
C GLY A 49 -7.29 -9.47 1.18
N PHE A 50 -7.83 -10.68 1.37
CA PHE A 50 -7.34 -11.60 2.39
C PHE A 50 -5.85 -11.95 2.17
N PRO A 51 -4.99 -11.92 3.22
CA PRO A 51 -3.53 -11.98 3.04
C PRO A 51 -2.99 -13.20 2.30
N THR A 52 -3.71 -14.33 2.31
CA THR A 52 -3.27 -15.57 1.64
C THR A 52 -3.72 -15.68 0.19
N GLU A 53 -4.44 -14.69 -0.32
CA GLU A 53 -4.95 -14.65 -1.70
C GLU A 53 -4.03 -13.92 -2.67
N CYS A 54 -2.76 -13.69 -2.31
CA CYS A 54 -1.82 -12.98 -3.17
C CYS A 54 -1.70 -13.56 -4.58
N ARG A 55 -1.65 -12.66 -5.57
CA ARG A 55 -1.34 -13.01 -6.97
C ARG A 55 0.12 -12.82 -7.27
N VAL A 56 0.57 -13.61 -8.23
CA VAL A 56 1.89 -13.54 -8.83
C VAL A 56 1.75 -13.44 -10.34
N ARG A 57 2.72 -12.78 -10.99
CA ARG A 57 2.73 -12.59 -12.45
C ARG A 57 2.64 -13.89 -13.24
N THR A 58 3.23 -14.97 -12.73
CA THR A 58 3.47 -16.21 -13.47
C THR A 58 2.28 -17.18 -13.53
N GLN A 59 1.17 -16.90 -12.82
CA GLN A 59 0.07 -17.87 -12.65
C GLN A 59 -1.05 -17.81 -13.71
N GLY A 60 -0.93 -16.99 -14.75
CA GLY A 60 -1.97 -16.86 -15.80
C GLY A 60 -3.26 -16.15 -15.35
N ASN A 61 -3.56 -16.17 -14.04
CA ASN A 61 -4.55 -15.32 -13.37
C ASN A 61 -3.81 -14.28 -12.52
N ASN A 62 -3.28 -13.24 -13.19
CA ASN A 62 -2.55 -12.16 -12.55
C ASN A 62 -3.46 -11.00 -12.12
N SER A 63 -4.77 -11.21 -11.98
CA SER A 63 -5.66 -10.16 -11.52
C SER A 63 -6.71 -10.65 -10.51
N HIS A 64 -7.42 -9.69 -9.92
CA HIS A 64 -8.60 -9.94 -9.12
C HIS A 64 -9.65 -8.87 -9.37
N LEU A 65 -10.84 -9.29 -9.74
CA LEU A 65 -12.01 -8.41 -9.84
C LEU A 65 -12.67 -8.25 -8.47
N TYR A 66 -12.61 -7.05 -7.91
CA TYR A 66 -13.23 -6.70 -6.64
C TYR A 66 -14.50 -5.89 -6.86
N ARG A 67 -15.50 -6.10 -6.00
CA ARG A 67 -16.76 -5.35 -6.02
C ARG A 67 -16.91 -4.52 -4.76
N TYR A 68 -16.80 -3.21 -4.89
CA TYR A 68 -17.04 -2.27 -3.81
C TYR A 68 -18.45 -1.70 -3.90
N ARG A 69 -19.25 -1.92 -2.85
CA ARG A 69 -20.63 -1.40 -2.81
C ARG A 69 -20.65 0.10 -2.61
N ASN A 70 -19.70 0.63 -1.83
CA ASN A 70 -19.63 2.03 -1.40
C ASN A 70 -20.94 2.49 -0.72
N ASP A 71 -21.61 1.59 0.01
CA ASP A 71 -22.87 1.83 0.71
C ASP A 71 -22.64 2.08 2.21
N GLN A 72 -21.64 2.90 2.50
CA GLN A 72 -21.20 3.33 3.83
C GLN A 72 -21.07 4.86 3.83
N GLU A 73 -20.73 5.43 4.98
CA GLU A 73 -20.52 6.88 5.11
C GLU A 73 -19.41 7.40 4.17
N GLY A 74 -19.60 8.62 3.68
CA GLY A 74 -18.62 9.31 2.85
C GLY A 74 -17.36 9.67 3.63
N GLY A 75 -16.21 9.60 2.96
CA GLY A 75 -14.92 9.86 3.60
C GLY A 75 -13.73 9.45 2.74
N TRP A 76 -12.55 9.86 3.21
CA TRP A 76 -11.28 9.37 2.69
C TRP A 76 -10.92 8.05 3.37
N THR A 77 -10.50 7.09 2.57
CA THR A 77 -9.81 5.88 2.99
C THR A 77 -8.66 5.61 2.02
N LEU A 78 -8.05 4.43 2.08
CA LEU A 78 -6.96 4.05 1.18
C LEU A 78 -7.00 2.57 0.84
N ALA A 79 -6.62 2.26 -0.39
CA ALA A 79 -6.28 0.91 -0.81
C ALA A 79 -4.77 0.71 -0.64
N HIS A 80 -4.36 -0.47 -0.17
CA HIS A 80 -2.95 -0.82 -0.05
C HIS A 80 -2.73 -2.31 -0.27
N ASP A 81 -1.47 -2.71 -0.52
CA ASP A 81 -1.14 -4.14 -0.54
C ASP A 81 -1.29 -4.77 0.85
N HIS A 82 -1.76 -6.01 0.89
CA HIS A 82 -2.02 -6.75 2.12
C HIS A 82 -1.46 -8.19 2.07
N CYS A 83 -0.43 -8.42 1.24
CA CYS A 83 0.07 -9.77 1.03
C CYS A 83 0.80 -10.32 2.25
N PHE A 84 0.50 -11.57 2.59
CA PHE A 84 1.05 -12.26 3.76
C PHE A 84 2.59 -12.25 3.76
N GLY A 85 3.18 -11.88 4.89
CA GLY A 85 4.63 -11.89 5.09
C GLY A 85 5.41 -10.77 4.38
N ILE A 86 4.82 -10.06 3.41
CA ILE A 86 5.52 -9.03 2.61
C ILE A 86 4.78 -7.68 2.52
N THR A 87 3.62 -7.51 3.17
CA THR A 87 2.86 -6.24 3.22
C THR A 87 3.76 -5.03 3.52
N ARG A 88 4.62 -5.11 4.54
CA ARG A 88 5.55 -4.03 4.91
C ARG A 88 6.45 -3.57 3.74
N LEU A 89 6.85 -4.51 2.89
CA LEU A 89 7.76 -4.25 1.78
C LEU A 89 6.99 -3.70 0.57
N ASN A 90 5.84 -4.28 0.25
CA ASN A 90 4.98 -3.87 -0.85
C ASN A 90 4.41 -2.45 -0.64
N VAL A 91 3.91 -2.17 0.57
CA VAL A 91 3.43 -0.83 0.94
C VAL A 91 4.59 0.17 0.90
N GLN A 92 5.76 -0.19 1.42
CA GLN A 92 6.93 0.69 1.37
C GLN A 92 7.39 0.96 -0.06
N ALA A 93 7.39 -0.05 -0.94
CA ALA A 93 7.69 0.07 -2.37
C ALA A 93 6.70 0.99 -3.13
N GLY A 94 5.55 1.31 -2.53
CA GLY A 94 4.64 2.36 -3.02
C GLY A 94 3.21 1.90 -3.31
N LEU A 95 2.84 0.65 -2.98
CA LEU A 95 1.48 0.14 -3.21
C LEU A 95 0.49 0.67 -2.16
N ILE A 96 0.17 1.96 -2.28
CA ILE A 96 -0.83 2.70 -1.50
C ILE A 96 -1.54 3.70 -2.40
N LEU A 97 -2.86 3.81 -2.29
CA LEU A 97 -3.68 4.67 -3.14
C LEU A 97 -4.82 5.28 -2.29
N PRO A 98 -4.97 6.61 -2.23
CA PRO A 98 -6.15 7.20 -1.61
C PRO A 98 -7.41 6.80 -2.35
N TYR A 99 -8.47 6.51 -1.61
CA TYR A 99 -9.78 6.16 -2.14
C TYR A 99 -10.85 6.98 -1.43
N ARG A 100 -11.74 7.62 -2.19
CA ARG A 100 -12.76 8.49 -1.63
C ARG A 100 -14.16 7.97 -1.92
N ILE A 101 -14.96 7.87 -0.88
CA ILE A 101 -16.40 7.64 -0.97
C ILE A 101 -17.06 9.01 -0.82
N THR A 102 -17.77 9.46 -1.85
CA THR A 102 -18.47 10.75 -1.85
C THR A 102 -19.94 10.55 -1.51
N SER A 103 -20.50 11.43 -0.68
CA SER A 103 -21.93 11.46 -0.38
C SER A 103 -22.53 12.80 -0.82
N PRO A 104 -23.49 12.84 -1.76
CA PRO A 104 -23.97 14.09 -2.36
C PRO A 104 -24.45 15.16 -1.36
N ASP A 105 -25.04 14.74 -0.25
CA ASP A 105 -25.48 15.60 0.86
C ASP A 105 -24.30 16.28 1.57
N GLN A 106 -23.25 15.53 1.93
CA GLN A 106 -22.04 16.06 2.55
C GLN A 106 -21.25 16.95 1.60
N GLU A 107 -21.13 16.55 0.34
CA GLU A 107 -20.30 17.26 -0.63
C GLU A 107 -20.81 18.68 -0.89
N SER A 108 -22.12 18.91 -0.85
CA SER A 108 -22.74 20.21 -1.18
C SER A 108 -22.28 21.41 -0.33
N VAL A 109 -21.69 21.17 0.85
CA VAL A 109 -21.28 22.21 1.81
C VAL A 109 -19.78 22.21 2.12
N LEU A 110 -19.00 21.33 1.50
CA LEU A 110 -17.56 21.18 1.76
C LEU A 110 -16.71 21.68 0.58
N PRO A 111 -15.43 22.05 0.82
CA PRO A 111 -14.48 22.28 -0.26
C PRO A 111 -14.41 21.07 -1.20
N GLN A 112 -14.35 21.30 -2.50
CA GLN A 112 -14.28 20.27 -3.53
C GLN A 112 -13.19 20.60 -4.56
N GLY A 113 -12.90 19.63 -5.43
CA GLY A 113 -11.96 19.80 -6.54
C GLY A 113 -10.56 20.14 -6.03
N GLU A 114 -9.98 21.25 -6.50
CA GLU A 114 -8.63 21.67 -6.11
C GLU A 114 -8.48 22.02 -4.62
N PHE A 115 -9.60 22.17 -3.89
CA PHE A 115 -9.60 22.49 -2.47
C PHE A 115 -9.81 21.26 -1.56
N ASP A 116 -9.89 20.05 -2.12
CA ASP A 116 -10.01 18.81 -1.37
C ASP A 116 -8.90 17.83 -1.75
N ILE A 117 -7.84 17.82 -0.95
CA ILE A 117 -6.54 17.27 -1.31
C ILE A 117 -6.21 16.14 -0.33
N PRO A 118 -6.13 14.88 -0.77
CA PRO A 118 -5.68 13.80 0.12
C PRO A 118 -4.20 13.99 0.48
N LEU A 119 -3.85 13.76 1.75
CA LEU A 119 -2.47 13.75 2.22
C LEU A 119 -2.04 12.34 2.60
N ILE A 120 -1.36 11.63 1.69
CA ILE A 120 -0.70 10.36 2.01
C ILE A 120 0.69 10.66 2.57
N ILE A 121 0.84 10.50 3.88
CA ILE A 121 2.09 10.75 4.60
C ILE A 121 2.81 9.41 4.81
N LYS A 122 4.08 9.35 4.40
CA LYS A 122 4.95 8.19 4.59
C LYS A 122 6.37 8.63 4.88
N ASP A 123 7.08 7.90 5.71
CA ASP A 123 8.51 8.04 5.93
C ASP A 123 9.33 7.06 5.08
N PHE A 124 10.51 7.49 4.68
CA PHE A 124 11.43 6.75 3.82
C PHE A 124 12.89 7.02 4.23
N ASP A 125 13.75 6.07 3.91
CA ASP A 125 15.20 6.25 3.86
C ASP A 125 15.69 6.00 2.44
N PHE A 126 16.78 6.65 2.09
CA PHE A 126 17.38 6.56 0.77
C PHE A 126 18.88 6.33 0.90
N PHE A 127 19.41 5.49 0.02
CA PHE A 127 20.84 5.46 -0.24
C PHE A 127 21.28 6.77 -0.93
N ALA A 128 22.57 7.08 -0.90
CA ALA A 128 23.12 8.29 -1.52
C ALA A 128 22.86 8.39 -3.04
N ASN A 129 22.58 7.26 -3.70
CA ASN A 129 22.21 7.18 -5.11
C ASN A 129 20.69 7.33 -5.36
N GLY A 130 19.89 7.63 -4.34
CA GLY A 130 18.46 7.87 -4.44
C GLY A 130 17.57 6.61 -4.44
N TYR A 131 18.15 5.41 -4.33
CA TYR A 131 17.36 4.19 -4.18
C TYR A 131 16.78 4.09 -2.76
N LEU A 132 15.61 3.48 -2.65
CA LEU A 132 15.00 3.18 -1.35
C LEU A 132 15.94 2.32 -0.50
N ALA A 133 16.19 2.77 0.72
CA ALA A 133 16.82 1.98 1.76
C ALA A 133 15.72 1.42 2.66
N TYR A 134 15.81 0.13 2.97
CA TYR A 134 14.93 -0.51 3.95
C TYR A 134 15.78 -1.34 4.90
N PRO A 135 15.72 -1.07 6.21
CA PRO A 135 16.59 -1.73 7.18
C PRO A 135 16.26 -3.21 7.32
N THR A 136 17.29 -3.98 7.66
CA THR A 136 17.21 -5.40 7.96
C THR A 136 18.26 -5.74 9.01
N LYS A 137 18.11 -6.88 9.67
CA LYS A 137 19.09 -7.43 10.61
C LYS A 137 19.42 -8.89 10.28
N GLU A 138 20.34 -9.46 11.03
CA GLU A 138 20.51 -10.92 11.08
C GLU A 138 19.39 -11.54 11.92
N ASN A 139 18.91 -12.70 11.52
CA ASN A 139 17.98 -13.46 12.33
C ASN A 139 18.74 -14.11 13.49
N GLU A 140 18.41 -13.73 14.73
CA GLU A 140 19.06 -14.23 15.94
C GLU A 140 18.72 -15.70 16.24
N ASP A 141 17.56 -16.18 15.79
CA ASP A 141 17.09 -17.56 15.97
C ASP A 141 17.60 -18.50 14.87
N ILE A 142 17.99 -17.94 13.71
CA ILE A 142 18.48 -18.68 12.54
C ILE A 142 19.86 -18.15 12.17
N SER A 143 20.90 -18.75 12.77
CA SER A 143 22.31 -18.36 12.60
C SER A 143 22.67 -18.09 11.14
N GLY A 144 23.15 -16.88 10.85
CA GLY A 144 23.60 -16.46 9.52
C GLY A 144 22.49 -16.13 8.51
N HIS A 145 21.21 -16.24 8.87
CA HIS A 145 20.12 -15.90 7.95
C HIS A 145 19.94 -14.38 7.82
N ARG A 146 20.01 -13.91 6.57
CA ARG A 146 19.83 -12.51 6.16
C ARG A 146 19.13 -12.48 4.79
N PRO A 147 18.27 -11.47 4.51
CA PRO A 147 17.81 -10.43 5.42
C PRO A 147 16.78 -10.95 6.44
N SER A 148 16.70 -10.34 7.63
CA SER A 148 15.63 -10.57 8.61
C SER A 148 14.76 -9.33 8.84
N VAL A 149 13.48 -9.56 9.12
CA VAL A 149 12.50 -8.53 9.51
C VAL A 149 12.94 -7.80 10.79
N ILE A 150 12.64 -6.51 10.85
CA ILE A 150 12.75 -5.72 12.08
C ILE A 150 11.35 -5.45 12.65
N PRO A 151 11.21 -5.28 13.98
CA PRO A 151 9.90 -5.11 14.60
C PRO A 151 9.14 -3.86 14.14
N GLU A 152 9.86 -2.80 13.81
CA GLU A 152 9.29 -1.50 13.45
C GLU A 152 10.27 -0.70 12.60
N TYR A 153 9.75 0.19 11.75
CA TYR A 153 10.51 1.02 10.83
C TYR A 153 10.21 2.50 11.08
N PHE A 154 11.24 3.33 11.12
CA PHE A 154 11.15 4.78 11.21
C PHE A 154 12.15 5.41 10.25
N GLY A 155 11.66 6.00 9.16
CA GLY A 155 12.45 6.65 8.14
C GLY A 155 12.81 8.10 8.47
N GLY A 156 13.98 8.54 7.99
CA GLY A 156 14.46 9.90 8.21
C GLY A 156 13.85 10.96 7.29
N VAL A 157 13.18 10.57 6.19
CA VAL A 157 12.62 11.49 5.20
C VAL A 157 11.10 11.35 5.16
N LEU A 158 10.40 12.38 5.62
CA LEU A 158 8.94 12.46 5.47
C LEU A 158 8.58 12.85 4.05
N THR A 159 7.62 12.11 3.50
CA THR A 159 7.01 12.37 2.20
C THR A 159 5.53 12.63 2.35
N VAL A 160 5.01 13.49 1.49
CA VAL A 160 3.57 13.69 1.30
C VAL A 160 3.29 13.51 -0.19
N ASN A 161 2.35 12.62 -0.53
CA ASN A 161 1.98 12.31 -1.91
C ASN A 161 3.19 11.98 -2.82
N GLY A 162 4.18 11.26 -2.27
CA GLY A 162 5.35 10.78 -3.00
C GLY A 162 6.48 11.81 -3.21
N LYS A 163 6.41 12.98 -2.57
CA LYS A 163 7.48 13.99 -2.59
C LYS A 163 8.06 14.17 -1.19
N ALA A 164 9.38 14.28 -1.08
CA ALA A 164 10.06 14.61 0.18
C ALA A 164 9.80 16.08 0.54
N TRP A 165 9.31 16.32 1.77
CA TRP A 165 9.00 17.65 2.33
C TRP A 165 8.44 18.66 1.31
N PRO A 166 7.31 18.35 0.65
CA PRO A 166 6.77 19.23 -0.37
C PRO A 166 6.11 20.46 0.25
N ALA A 167 5.98 21.50 -0.55
CA ALA A 167 5.13 22.65 -0.29
C ALA A 167 4.04 22.74 -1.37
N ILE A 168 2.89 23.31 -1.00
CA ILE A 168 1.83 23.66 -1.95
C ILE A 168 1.70 25.18 -2.01
N ASP A 169 1.48 25.72 -3.21
CA ASP A 169 1.11 27.12 -3.38
C ASP A 169 -0.39 27.27 -3.13
N ALA A 170 -0.74 27.66 -1.90
CA ALA A 170 -2.13 27.70 -1.45
C ALA A 170 -2.80 29.03 -1.82
N LYS A 171 -4.04 28.95 -2.30
CA LYS A 171 -4.90 30.12 -2.48
C LYS A 171 -5.43 30.58 -1.12
N ARG A 172 -5.85 31.84 -1.01
CA ARG A 172 -6.58 32.34 0.16
C ARG A 172 -8.03 31.81 0.14
N ALA A 173 -8.20 30.55 0.51
CA ALA A 173 -9.48 29.82 0.50
C ALA A 173 -9.53 28.79 1.65
N ILE A 174 -10.68 28.14 1.82
CA ILE A 174 -10.85 27.01 2.74
C ILE A 174 -10.48 25.72 2.01
N TYR A 175 -9.63 24.91 2.63
CA TYR A 175 -9.21 23.61 2.15
C TYR A 175 -9.73 22.49 3.05
N ARG A 176 -9.89 21.31 2.45
CA ARG A 176 -10.08 20.02 3.11
C ARG A 176 -8.87 19.14 2.80
N PHE A 177 -8.31 18.51 3.83
CA PHE A 177 -7.17 17.61 3.76
C PHE A 177 -7.51 16.28 4.45
#